data_AF-A0AAU8I478-F1
#
_entry.id   AF-A0AAU8I478-F1
#
_cell.length_a   1.000
_cell.length_b   1.000
_cell.length_c   1.000
_cell.angle_alpha   90.00
_cell.angle_beta   90.00
_cell.angle_gamma   90.00
#
_symmetry.space_group_name_H-M   'P 1'
#
loop_
_entity.id
_entity.type
_entity.pdbx_description
1 polymer ?
#
loop_
_entity_poly.entity_id
_entity_poly.type
_entity_poly.pdbx_seq_one_letter_code
_entity_poly.pdbx_strand_id
1 'polypeptide(L)'
;MSETAFNLEWETLGNEGAVEAIVTQRARVFGGWLVRAGSGANAPLAFVPDPEGRWDGEDFGEDDYEYEEDDEEEEDEEDGEDEDDGEEADADAAHPAR
;
A
#
# COMPACT_ATOMS: atom_id res chain seq x y z
N MET A 1 -12.11 -32.53 6.83
CA MET A 1 -12.42 -31.09 6.91
C MET A 1 -11.17 -30.44 7.44
N SER A 2 -10.63 -29.43 6.74
CA SER A 2 -9.46 -28.69 7.22
C SER A 2 -9.72 -28.18 8.64
N GLU A 3 -8.79 -28.42 9.56
CA GLU A 3 -8.83 -27.91 10.94
C GLU A 3 -8.47 -26.41 11.01
N THR A 4 -8.04 -25.82 9.90
CA THR A 4 -7.72 -24.41 9.76
C THR A 4 -8.93 -23.65 9.22
N ALA A 5 -9.39 -22.65 9.97
CA ALA A 5 -10.43 -21.73 9.52
C ALA A 5 -9.91 -20.92 8.32
N PHE A 6 -10.67 -20.95 7.23
CA PHE A 6 -10.40 -20.16 6.04
C PHE A 6 -10.75 -18.69 6.30
N ASN A 7 -9.77 -17.78 6.17
CA ASN A 7 -10.02 -16.35 6.29
C ASN A 7 -10.52 -15.79 4.96
N LEU A 8 -11.56 -14.97 5.01
CA LEU A 8 -12.08 -14.26 3.85
C LEU A 8 -11.35 -12.94 3.69
N GLU A 9 -10.51 -12.84 2.67
CA GLU A 9 -9.87 -11.59 2.26
C GLU A 9 -10.85 -10.79 1.39
N TRP A 10 -11.49 -9.78 1.98
CA TRP A 10 -12.49 -8.94 1.29
C TRP A 10 -11.82 -7.75 0.60
N GLU A 11 -11.95 -7.68 -0.72
CA GLU A 11 -11.54 -6.54 -1.54
C GLU A 11 -12.75 -5.66 -1.89
N THR A 12 -12.58 -4.34 -1.88
CA THR A 12 -13.62 -3.40 -2.29
C THR A 12 -13.59 -3.20 -3.79
N LEU A 13 -14.75 -3.30 -4.43
CA LEU A 13 -14.92 -3.08 -5.86
C LEU A 13 -15.38 -1.66 -6.15
N GLY A 14 -14.92 -1.10 -7.26
CA GLY A 14 -15.49 0.10 -7.84
C GLY A 14 -16.97 -0.14 -8.16
N ASN A 15 -17.83 0.78 -7.72
CA ASN A 15 -19.28 0.65 -7.86
C ASN A 15 -19.87 1.90 -8.50
N GLU A 16 -19.65 2.03 -9.80
CA GLU A 16 -20.09 3.19 -10.58
C GLU A 16 -21.62 3.32 -10.56
N GLY A 17 -22.12 4.50 -10.21
CA GLY A 17 -23.56 4.77 -10.16
C GLY A 17 -24.28 4.28 -8.91
N ALA A 18 -23.57 3.69 -7.94
CA ALA A 18 -24.15 3.37 -6.64
C ALA A 18 -24.33 4.60 -5.75
N VAL A 19 -25.29 4.51 -4.84
CA VAL A 19 -25.46 5.48 -3.76
C VAL A 19 -24.21 5.39 -2.86
N GLU A 20 -23.61 6.54 -2.50
CA GLU A 20 -22.33 6.63 -1.77
C GLU A 20 -22.26 5.78 -0.47
N ALA A 21 -23.40 5.41 0.09
CA ALA A 21 -23.50 4.57 1.29
C ALA A 21 -23.40 3.06 1.03
N ILE A 22 -23.35 2.60 -0.23
CA ILE A 22 -23.33 1.18 -0.59
C ILE A 22 -21.94 0.79 -1.08
N VAL A 23 -21.22 0.06 -0.24
CA VAL A 23 -19.94 -0.55 -0.59
C VAL A 23 -20.19 -1.94 -1.19
N THR A 24 -19.56 -2.23 -2.33
CA THR A 24 -19.55 -3.57 -2.91
C THR A 24 -18.18 -4.18 -2.66
N GLN A 25 -18.15 -5.40 -2.14
CA GLN A 25 -16.91 -6.12 -1.85
C GLN A 25 -17.03 -7.55 -2.36
N ARG A 26 -15.89 -8.15 -2.70
CA ARG A 26 -15.81 -9.58 -2.98
C ARG A 26 -14.73 -10.23 -2.13
N ALA A 27 -14.86 -11.53 -1.90
CA ALA A 27 -13.83 -12.34 -1.28
C ALA A 27 -13.66 -13.64 -2.06
N ARG A 28 -12.41 -14.10 -2.06
CA ARG A 28 -12.00 -15.32 -2.71
C ARG A 28 -12.37 -16.56 -1.83
N VAL A 29 -13.28 -17.44 -2.27
CA VAL A 29 -13.54 -18.84 -1.83
C VAL A 29 -13.35 -19.96 -2.90
N PHE A 30 -13.32 -21.23 -2.49
CA PHE A 30 -13.23 -22.35 -3.45
C PHE A 30 -14.37 -22.35 -4.49
N GLY A 31 -14.01 -22.39 -5.78
CA GLY A 31 -14.94 -22.52 -6.91
C GLY A 31 -15.61 -21.22 -7.38
N GLY A 32 -15.20 -20.06 -6.85
CA GLY A 32 -15.70 -18.77 -7.30
C GLY A 32 -15.68 -17.71 -6.21
N TRP A 33 -16.48 -16.66 -6.35
CA TRP A 33 -16.41 -15.48 -5.49
C TRP A 33 -17.60 -15.38 -4.56
N LEU A 34 -17.36 -14.91 -3.34
CA LEU A 34 -18.43 -14.33 -2.52
C LEU A 34 -18.48 -12.84 -2.78
N VAL A 35 -19.63 -12.31 -3.17
CA VAL A 35 -19.86 -10.88 -3.39
C VAL A 35 -20.88 -10.40 -2.37
N ARG A 36 -20.59 -9.28 -1.70
CA ARG A 36 -21.54 -8.60 -0.82
C ARG A 36 -21.69 -7.14 -1.22
N ALA A 37 -22.90 -6.61 -1.08
CA ALA A 37 -23.19 -5.20 -1.36
C ALA A 37 -23.99 -4.59 -0.22
N GLY A 38 -23.48 -3.51 0.38
CA GLY A 38 -24.10 -2.84 1.52
C GLY A 38 -23.14 -2.68 2.70
N SER A 39 -23.67 -2.20 3.81
CA SER A 39 -22.89 -1.93 5.02
C SER A 39 -23.35 -2.79 6.19
N GLY A 40 -22.39 -3.24 7.01
CA GLY A 40 -22.63 -4.01 8.22
C GLY A 40 -22.88 -5.51 8.01
N ALA A 41 -23.18 -6.20 9.11
CA ALA A 41 -23.26 -7.67 9.16
C ALA A 41 -24.43 -8.28 8.37
N ASN A 42 -25.42 -7.47 7.99
CA ASN A 42 -26.62 -7.91 7.27
C ASN A 42 -26.57 -7.60 5.77
N ALA A 43 -25.41 -7.23 5.24
CA ALA A 43 -25.25 -6.98 3.82
C ALA A 43 -25.63 -8.25 3.02
N PRO A 44 -26.48 -8.14 1.99
CA PRO A 44 -26.79 -9.26 1.11
C PRO A 44 -25.51 -9.81 0.49
N LEU A 45 -25.48 -11.14 0.37
CA LEU A 45 -24.33 -11.90 -0.10
C LEU A 45 -24.78 -12.85 -1.20
N ALA A 46 -23.98 -12.91 -2.27
CA ALA A 46 -24.20 -13.76 -3.43
C ALA A 46 -22.92 -14.55 -3.73
N PHE A 47 -23.09 -15.81 -4.11
CA PHE A 47 -22.01 -16.61 -4.65
C PHE A 47 -22.00 -16.52 -6.18
N VAL A 48 -20.83 -16.22 -6.75
CA VAL A 48 -20.61 -16.13 -8.19
C VAL A 48 -19.66 -17.27 -8.58
N PRO A 49 -20.12 -18.30 -9.31
CA PRO A 49 -19.26 -19.41 -9.70
C PRO A 49 -18.18 -18.95 -10.69
N ASP A 50 -17.01 -19.58 -10.64
CA ASP A 50 -15.95 -19.41 -11.63
C ASP A 50 -15.76 -20.69 -12.46
N PRO A 51 -16.61 -20.92 -13.48
CA PRO A 51 -16.57 -22.14 -14.30
C PRO A 51 -15.36 -22.20 -15.23
N GLU A 52 -14.72 -21.05 -15.49
CA GLU A 52 -13.53 -20.93 -16.32
C GLU A 52 -12.25 -21.23 -15.53
N GLY A 53 -12.35 -21.39 -14.21
CA GLY A 53 -11.20 -21.66 -13.34
C GLY A 53 -10.13 -20.58 -13.44
N ARG A 54 -10.54 -19.33 -13.70
CA ARG A 54 -9.62 -18.18 -13.72
C ARG A 54 -8.95 -17.97 -12.37
N TRP A 55 -9.54 -18.53 -11.33
CA TRP A 55 -8.89 -18.70 -10.07
C TRP A 55 -9.12 -20.14 -9.56
N ASP A 56 -7.99 -20.79 -9.31
CA ASP A 56 -7.86 -22.20 -8.98
C ASP A 56 -7.96 -22.52 -7.48
N GLY A 57 -8.00 -21.50 -6.63
CA GLY A 57 -8.01 -21.67 -5.18
C GLY A 57 -6.63 -21.94 -4.57
N GLU A 58 -5.52 -21.73 -5.30
CA GLU A 58 -4.15 -21.91 -4.80
C GLU A 58 -3.35 -20.60 -4.69
N ASP A 59 -3.83 -19.51 -5.29
CA ASP A 59 -3.21 -18.18 -5.20
C ASP A 59 -3.53 -17.46 -3.87
N PHE A 60 -2.88 -17.92 -2.81
CA PHE A 60 -2.81 -17.25 -1.51
C PHE A 60 -1.45 -16.57 -1.35
N GLY A 61 -1.16 -15.59 -2.21
CA GLY A 61 -0.17 -14.54 -1.99
C GLY A 61 1.17 -14.96 -1.40
N GLU A 62 2.13 -15.27 -2.27
CA GLU A 62 3.55 -14.91 -2.07
C GLU A 62 4.19 -14.36 -3.36
N ASP A 63 3.65 -14.66 -4.55
CA ASP A 63 4.27 -14.27 -5.85
C ASP A 63 3.74 -12.97 -6.48
N ASP A 64 2.64 -12.37 -5.99
CA ASP A 64 2.04 -11.17 -6.61
C ASP A 64 2.65 -9.83 -6.10
N TYR A 65 3.70 -9.88 -5.28
CA TYR A 65 4.48 -8.73 -4.81
C TYR A 65 5.95 -8.82 -5.22
N GLU A 66 6.24 -9.26 -6.45
CA GLU A 66 7.57 -8.98 -7.02
C GLU A 66 7.67 -7.45 -7.18
N TYR A 67 8.20 -6.79 -6.14
CA TYR A 67 8.73 -5.45 -6.24
C TYR A 67 9.78 -5.51 -7.34
N GLU A 68 9.46 -4.95 -8.51
CA GLU A 68 10.48 -4.55 -9.47
C GLU A 68 11.43 -3.61 -8.68
N GLU A 69 12.60 -4.14 -8.34
CA GLU A 69 13.69 -3.39 -7.72
C GLU A 69 14.04 -2.27 -8.70
N ASP A 70 13.58 -1.06 -8.37
CA ASP A 70 13.80 0.17 -9.12
C ASP A 70 15.27 0.56 -8.96
N ASP A 71 16.13 -0.12 -9.73
CA ASP A 71 17.55 0.16 -9.92
C ASP A 71 17.67 1.41 -10.84
N GLU A 72 17.17 2.56 -10.36
CA GLU A 72 17.45 3.86 -10.98
C GLU A 72 18.89 4.29 -10.63
N GLU A 73 19.85 3.69 -11.34
CA GLU A 73 21.17 4.26 -11.56
C GLU A 73 21.03 5.63 -12.24
N GLU A 74 21.24 6.74 -11.51
CA GLU A 74 21.49 8.05 -12.12
C GLU A 74 22.81 8.62 -11.59
N GLU A 75 23.65 8.95 -12.55
CA GLU A 75 25.10 9.16 -12.51
C GLU A 75 25.53 10.52 -11.92
N ASP A 76 26.82 10.58 -11.57
CA ASP A 76 27.65 11.73 -11.18
C ASP A 76 27.28 13.10 -11.81
N GLU A 77 27.26 14.15 -10.98
CA GLU A 77 27.73 15.49 -11.40
C GLU A 77 28.63 16.10 -10.30
N GLU A 78 29.93 15.95 -10.52
CA GLU A 78 31.03 16.74 -9.96
C GLU A 78 30.84 18.23 -10.27
N ASP A 79 30.81 19.11 -9.27
CA ASP A 79 31.32 20.47 -9.44
C ASP A 79 31.87 21.00 -8.11
N GLY A 80 33.16 21.31 -8.14
CA GLY A 80 33.90 21.83 -7.01
C GLY A 80 33.85 23.35 -6.98
N GLU A 81 33.89 23.92 -5.78
CA GLU A 81 34.41 25.28 -5.59
C GLU A 81 35.07 25.38 -4.20
N ASP A 82 36.38 25.59 -4.28
CA ASP A 82 37.37 25.71 -3.22
C ASP A 82 37.58 27.21 -3.01
N GLU A 83 37.10 27.82 -1.91
CA GLU A 83 37.43 29.20 -1.54
C GLU A 83 37.55 29.38 -0.01
N ASP A 84 38.78 29.19 0.45
CA ASP A 84 39.62 30.18 1.16
C ASP A 84 39.21 30.74 2.54
N ASP A 85 40.12 30.42 3.46
CA ASP A 85 40.63 31.05 4.69
C ASP A 85 40.20 32.48 5.05
N GLY A 86 39.96 32.76 6.34
CA GLY A 86 39.65 34.13 6.79
C GLY A 86 39.30 34.35 8.27
N GLU A 87 40.27 34.12 9.14
CA GLU A 87 40.62 34.93 10.34
C GLU A 87 39.61 35.22 11.48
N GLU A 88 39.98 34.69 12.65
CA GLU A 88 39.77 35.14 14.04
C GLU A 88 39.39 36.62 14.27
N ALA A 89 38.32 36.86 15.06
CA ALA A 89 38.10 38.14 15.72
C ALA A 89 37.78 37.96 17.22
N ASP A 90 38.75 38.41 17.99
CA ASP A 90 38.94 38.42 19.43
C ASP A 90 37.86 39.24 20.19
N ALA A 91 37.50 38.73 21.37
CA ALA A 91 37.10 39.43 22.60
C ALA A 91 36.31 40.76 22.52
N ASP A 92 34.97 40.68 22.67
CA ASP A 92 34.23 41.80 23.26
C ASP A 92 34.37 41.75 24.78
N ALA A 93 35.41 42.45 25.25
CA ALA A 93 35.66 42.71 26.66
C ALA A 93 34.50 43.54 27.24
N ALA A 94 33.65 42.86 28.00
CA ALA A 94 32.72 43.49 28.94
C ALA A 94 33.48 44.46 29.86
N HIS A 95 33.24 45.76 29.70
CA HIS A 95 33.71 46.77 30.63
C HIS A 95 32.61 47.09 31.65
N PRO A 96 32.74 46.66 32.92
CA PRO A 96 31.91 47.19 33.99
C PRO A 96 32.41 48.56 34.47
N ALA A 97 31.45 49.32 34.98
CA ALA A 97 31.54 50.66 35.54
C ALA A 97 32.74 50.95 36.47
N ARG A 98 33.30 52.16 36.34
CA ARG A 98 33.39 53.11 37.47
C ARG A 98 33.74 54.52 37.03
#